data_AF-D5BE25-F1
#
_entry.id   AF-D5BE25-F1
#
_cell.length_a   1.000
_cell.length_b   1.000
_cell.length_c   1.000
_cell.angle_alpha   90.00
_cell.angle_beta   90.00
_cell.angle_gamma   90.00
#
_symmetry.space_group_name_H-M   'P 1'
#
loop_
_entity.id
_entity.type
_entity.pdbx_description
1 polymer ?
#
loop_
_entity_poly.entity_id
_entity_poly.type
_entity_poly.pdbx_seq_one_letter_code
_entity_poly.pdbx_strand_id
1 'polypeptide(L)'
;MDNLDYGIIGNCKSCALVSKTGSLDWCCLPAFDSAAVFAKILDEQKGGSFEFKVSDDYNISQEYLWETNILSTVFDNGEDAFQLIDFMPRYPRDDGSYYSPPDIIRFLRLLKGKPKFKVIYNPRLDFAREETHNENKGNYIKSYTVEGKYDSLFFLFQSRFG
;
A
#
# COMPACT_ATOMS: atom_id res chain seq x y z
N MET A 1 -7.53 -21.56 14.18
CA MET A 1 -6.51 -20.50 14.20
C MET A 1 -6.90 -19.57 13.07
N ASP A 2 -7.35 -18.37 13.40
CA ASP A 2 -7.43 -17.30 12.41
C ASP A 2 -5.99 -16.92 12.07
N ASN A 3 -5.48 -17.47 10.97
CA ASN A 3 -4.13 -17.15 10.53
C ASN A 3 -4.10 -15.71 10.03
N LEU A 4 -3.03 -15.00 10.38
CA LEU A 4 -2.69 -13.71 9.78
C LEU A 4 -2.31 -13.95 8.31
N ASP A 5 -3.30 -13.86 7.41
CA ASP A 5 -3.11 -14.04 5.97
C ASP A 5 -2.57 -12.76 5.32
N TYR A 6 -1.23 -12.67 5.24
CA TYR A 6 -0.53 -11.52 4.66
C TYR A 6 0.51 -11.94 3.61
N GLY A 7 0.56 -11.18 2.52
CA GLY A 7 1.72 -11.07 1.64
C GLY A 7 2.72 -10.02 2.14
N ILE A 8 3.98 -10.17 1.75
CA ILE A 8 5.10 -9.29 2.08
C ILE A 8 5.71 -8.78 0.77
N ILE A 9 5.82 -7.47 0.63
CA ILE A 9 6.58 -6.82 -0.45
C ILE A 9 7.78 -6.08 0.14
N GLY A 10 8.89 -6.00 -0.58
CA GLY A 10 10.10 -5.34 -0.12
C GLY A 10 11.14 -5.14 -1.22
N ASN A 11 12.09 -4.24 -0.99
CA ASN A 11 13.15 -3.91 -1.96
C ASN A 11 14.55 -3.90 -1.33
N CYS A 12 14.74 -4.69 -0.27
CA CYS A 12 15.94 -4.77 0.56
C CYS A 12 16.24 -3.51 1.40
N LYS A 13 15.44 -2.43 1.29
CA LYS A 13 15.57 -1.24 2.13
C LYS A 13 14.45 -1.11 3.16
N SER A 14 13.23 -1.47 2.75
CA SER A 14 12.09 -1.65 3.65
C SER A 14 11.17 -2.77 3.14
N CYS A 15 10.09 -3.02 3.88
CA CYS A 15 9.00 -3.91 3.50
C CYS A 15 7.63 -3.35 3.93
N ALA A 16 6.58 -3.96 3.38
CA ALA A 16 5.21 -3.76 3.80
C ALA A 16 4.46 -5.10 3.88
N LEU A 17 3.48 -5.18 4.79
CA LEU A 17 2.55 -6.30 4.89
C LEU A 17 1.23 -5.91 4.25
N VAL A 18 0.79 -6.76 3.32
CA VAL A 18 -0.44 -6.59 2.55
C VAL A 18 -1.39 -7.73 2.91
N SER A 19 -2.56 -7.41 3.44
CA SER A 19 -3.56 -8.41 3.82
C SER A 19 -4.09 -9.16 2.61
N LYS A 20 -4.74 -10.30 2.82
CA LYS A 20 -5.49 -11.03 1.77
C LYS A 20 -6.57 -10.20 1.06
N THR A 21 -7.00 -9.07 1.63
CA THR A 21 -7.97 -8.14 1.03
C THR A 21 -7.30 -6.97 0.31
N GLY A 22 -5.98 -7.02 0.10
CA GLY A 22 -5.21 -5.96 -0.55
C GLY A 22 -5.07 -4.70 0.32
N SER A 23 -5.21 -4.82 1.65
CA SER A 23 -4.96 -3.71 2.57
C SER A 23 -3.50 -3.67 2.96
N LEU A 24 -2.85 -2.51 2.81
CA LEU A 24 -1.51 -2.31 3.33
C LEU A 24 -1.65 -1.91 4.81
N ASP A 25 -1.36 -2.86 5.70
CA ASP A 25 -1.64 -2.75 7.14
C ASP A 25 -0.38 -2.47 7.96
N TRP A 26 0.80 -2.74 7.40
CA TRP A 26 2.08 -2.45 8.03
C TRP A 26 3.08 -1.94 7.01
N CYS A 27 3.76 -0.83 7.32
CA CYS A 27 4.94 -0.39 6.58
C CYS A 27 5.75 0.62 7.39
N CYS A 28 7.07 0.43 7.39
CA CYS A 28 8.03 1.42 7.86
C CYS A 28 8.68 2.12 6.66
N LEU A 29 8.79 3.45 6.68
CA LEU A 29 9.51 4.19 5.65
C LEU A 29 10.41 5.24 6.31
N PRO A 30 11.60 5.52 5.74
CA PRO A 30 12.14 4.98 4.49
C PRO A 30 12.90 3.64 4.62
N ALA A 31 13.10 3.12 5.84
CA ALA A 31 13.85 1.89 6.11
C ALA A 31 13.14 0.98 7.12
N PHE A 32 13.59 -0.28 7.24
CA PHE A 32 13.01 -1.28 8.15
C PHE A 32 12.96 -0.84 9.63
N ASP A 33 13.94 -0.08 10.08
CA ASP A 33 14.07 0.43 11.45
C ASP A 33 13.45 1.83 11.62
N SER A 34 12.83 2.37 10.57
CA SER A 34 12.12 3.64 10.62
C SER A 34 10.76 3.48 11.30
N ALA A 35 10.17 4.61 11.67
CA ALA A 35 8.83 4.59 12.23
C ALA A 35 7.80 4.09 11.21
N ALA A 36 6.77 3.42 11.70
CA ALA A 36 5.69 2.94 10.86
C ALA A 36 4.82 4.10 10.37
N VAL A 37 4.49 4.08 9.08
CA VAL A 37 3.47 4.96 8.46
C VAL A 37 2.09 4.30 8.45
N PHE A 38 2.06 2.98 8.53
CA PHE A 38 0.89 2.14 8.73
C PHE A 38 1.25 1.08 9.78
N ALA A 39 0.39 0.92 10.77
CA ALA A 39 0.60 0.05 11.92
C ALA A 39 -0.68 -0.64 12.39
N LYS A 40 -1.64 -0.88 11.47
CA LYS A 40 -2.95 -1.49 11.78
C LYS A 40 -2.84 -2.84 12.49
N ILE A 41 -1.78 -3.59 12.21
CA ILE A 41 -1.50 -4.88 12.86
C ILE A 41 -1.25 -4.72 14.38
N LEU A 42 -0.69 -3.59 14.80
CA LEU A 42 -0.48 -3.30 16.23
C LEU A 42 -1.73 -2.71 16.90
N ASP A 43 -2.46 -1.86 16.18
CA ASP A 43 -3.70 -1.25 16.65
C ASP A 43 -4.63 -0.97 15.46
N GLU A 44 -5.76 -1.68 15.40
CA GLU A 44 -6.69 -1.61 14.27
C GLU A 44 -7.31 -0.21 14.09
N GLN A 45 -7.43 0.55 15.18
CA GLN A 45 -8.09 1.87 15.18
C GLN A 45 -7.10 3.01 14.97
N LYS A 46 -5.92 2.91 15.59
CA LYS A 46 -4.91 3.99 15.59
C LYS A 46 -3.83 3.80 14.55
N GLY A 47 -3.55 2.57 14.14
CA GLY A 47 -2.39 2.23 13.32
C GLY A 47 -2.49 2.72 11.88
N GLY A 48 -3.69 2.96 11.36
CA GLY A 48 -3.87 3.42 9.98
C GLY A 48 -3.51 2.37 8.93
N SER A 49 -3.97 2.60 7.70
CA SER A 49 -3.87 1.63 6.60
C SER A 49 -4.10 2.30 5.24
N PHE A 50 -3.76 1.57 4.18
CA PHE A 50 -4.16 1.90 2.81
C PHE A 50 -4.98 0.75 2.24
N GLU A 51 -6.29 0.94 2.10
CA GLU A 51 -7.24 -0.13 1.79
C GLU A 51 -7.99 0.08 0.47
N PHE A 52 -8.38 -1.03 -0.15
CA PHE A 52 -9.33 -1.09 -1.25
C PHE A 52 -10.58 -1.84 -0.77
N LYS A 53 -11.69 -1.11 -0.61
CA LYS A 53 -12.97 -1.67 -0.18
C LYS A 53 -13.86 -1.94 -1.37
N VAL A 54 -14.27 -3.19 -1.52
CA VAL A 54 -15.28 -3.66 -2.46
C VAL A 54 -16.54 -4.06 -1.69
N SER A 55 -17.64 -4.30 -2.41
CA SER A 55 -18.82 -4.94 -1.85
C SER A 55 -18.58 -6.44 -1.59
N ASP A 56 -19.41 -7.04 -0.74
CA ASP A 56 -19.22 -8.40 -0.23
C ASP A 56 -19.39 -9.51 -1.30
N ASP A 57 -19.88 -9.18 -2.49
CA ASP A 57 -20.04 -10.08 -3.63
C ASP A 57 -18.73 -10.36 -4.38
N TYR A 58 -17.65 -9.64 -4.07
CA TYR A 58 -16.33 -9.89 -4.66
C TYR A 58 -15.62 -11.05 -3.98
N ASN A 59 -15.19 -12.03 -4.78
CA ASN A 59 -14.19 -12.99 -4.36
C ASN A 59 -12.80 -12.38 -4.50
N ILE A 60 -11.99 -12.53 -3.46
CA ILE A 60 -10.63 -11.98 -3.43
C ILE A 60 -9.63 -13.13 -3.37
N SER A 61 -8.69 -13.14 -4.32
CA SER A 61 -7.57 -14.08 -4.34
C SER A 61 -6.25 -13.32 -4.40
N GLN A 62 -5.22 -13.86 -3.76
CA GLN A 62 -3.91 -13.25 -3.68
C GLN A 62 -2.83 -14.27 -3.98
N GLU A 63 -1.87 -13.88 -4.82
CA GLU A 63 -0.72 -14.70 -5.18
C GLU A 63 0.49 -13.82 -5.48
N TYR A 64 1.69 -14.38 -5.38
CA TYR A 64 2.88 -13.74 -5.94
C TYR A 64 2.96 -14.06 -7.43
N LEU A 65 3.34 -13.07 -8.23
CA LEU A 65 3.70 -13.33 -9.63
C LEU A 65 4.96 -14.21 -9.66
N TRP A 66 4.94 -15.21 -10.54
CA TRP A 66 5.97 -16.26 -10.64
C TRP A 66 7.39 -15.69 -10.57
N GLU A 67 8.21 -16.23 -9.65
CA GLU A 67 9.61 -15.85 -9.44
C GLU A 67 9.85 -14.36 -9.14
N THR A 68 8.87 -13.66 -8.55
CA THR A 68 9.01 -12.26 -8.13
C THR A 68 8.55 -12.00 -6.71
N ASN A 69 8.97 -10.87 -6.14
CA ASN A 69 8.36 -10.30 -4.94
C ASN A 69 7.28 -9.24 -5.29
N ILE A 70 6.48 -9.54 -6.32
CA ILE A 70 5.35 -8.71 -6.75
C ILE A 70 4.07 -9.46 -6.34
N LEU A 71 3.23 -8.78 -5.58
CA LEU A 71 1.99 -9.35 -5.06
C LEU A 71 0.82 -8.95 -5.96
N SER A 72 0.03 -9.93 -6.38
CA SER A 72 -1.17 -9.75 -7.20
C SER A 72 -2.39 -10.11 -6.37
N THR A 73 -3.26 -9.14 -6.12
CA THR A 73 -4.57 -9.35 -5.49
C THR A 73 -5.67 -9.11 -6.51
N VAL A 74 -6.46 -10.14 -6.83
CA VAL A 74 -7.56 -10.07 -7.79
C VAL A 74 -8.88 -9.98 -7.03
N PHE A 75 -9.74 -9.06 -7.47
CA PHE A 75 -11.09 -8.87 -6.97
C PHE A 75 -12.05 -9.19 -8.13
N ASP A 76 -12.90 -10.21 -7.98
CA ASP A 76 -13.83 -10.66 -9.02
C ASP A 76 -15.20 -11.06 -8.45
N ASN A 77 -16.28 -10.42 -8.91
CA ASN A 77 -17.67 -10.77 -8.54
C ASN A 77 -18.45 -11.53 -9.63
N GLY A 78 -17.76 -11.98 -10.68
CA GLY A 78 -18.33 -12.65 -11.85
C GLY A 78 -18.56 -11.71 -13.04
N GLU A 79 -19.00 -10.49 -12.80
CA GLU A 79 -19.32 -9.49 -13.85
C GLU A 79 -18.20 -8.46 -14.02
N ASP A 80 -17.70 -7.94 -12.90
CA ASP A 80 -16.66 -6.93 -12.78
C ASP A 80 -15.42 -7.54 -12.13
N ALA A 81 -14.23 -7.18 -12.64
CA ALA A 81 -13.00 -7.52 -11.95
C ALA A 81 -11.87 -6.54 -12.20
N PHE A 82 -11.03 -6.39 -11.17
CA PHE A 82 -9.78 -5.66 -11.25
C PHE A 82 -8.68 -6.39 -10.47
N GLN A 83 -7.45 -6.04 -10.79
CA GLN A 83 -6.25 -6.57 -10.17
C GLN A 83 -5.50 -5.41 -9.52
N LEU A 84 -5.06 -5.61 -8.29
CA LEU A 84 -4.13 -4.75 -7.58
C LEU A 84 -2.76 -5.42 -7.56
N ILE A 85 -1.78 -4.75 -8.14
CA ILE A 85 -0.39 -5.19 -8.20
C ILE A 85 0.43 -4.33 -7.24
N ASP A 86 0.91 -4.94 -6.16
CA ASP A 86 1.66 -4.28 -5.10
C ASP A 86 3.13 -4.72 -5.14
N PHE A 87 4.07 -3.77 -5.16
CA PHE A 87 5.50 -4.05 -5.11
C PHE A 87 6.32 -2.84 -4.66
N MET A 88 7.57 -3.10 -4.24
CA MET A 88 8.56 -2.06 -3.95
C MET A 88 9.65 -2.06 -5.03
N PRO A 89 9.95 -0.95 -5.70
CA PRO A 89 10.92 -0.93 -6.78
C PRO A 89 12.35 -1.21 -6.32
N ARG A 90 13.10 -1.92 -7.15
CA ARG A 90 14.55 -2.15 -7.01
C ARG A 90 15.20 -2.06 -8.38
N TYR A 91 15.82 -0.93 -8.67
CA TYR A 91 16.38 -0.64 -9.99
C TYR A 91 17.88 -0.99 -10.05
N PRO A 92 18.34 -1.81 -11.01
CA PRO A 92 19.77 -2.01 -11.22
C PRO A 92 20.42 -0.73 -11.76
N ARG A 93 21.70 -0.54 -11.45
CA ARG A 93 22.55 0.52 -12.01
C ARG A 93 23.68 -0.09 -12.84
N ASP A 94 24.28 0.72 -13.71
CA ASP A 94 25.37 0.30 -14.59
C ASP A 94 26.63 -0.17 -13.84
N ASP A 95 26.83 0.30 -12.61
CA ASP A 95 27.94 -0.07 -11.71
C ASP A 95 27.70 -1.39 -10.95
N GLY A 96 26.61 -2.10 -11.24
CA GLY A 96 26.23 -3.34 -10.55
C GLY A 96 25.56 -3.13 -9.18
N SER A 97 25.42 -1.89 -8.72
CA SER A 97 24.65 -1.57 -7.52
C SER A 97 23.15 -1.48 -7.82
N TYR A 98 22.35 -1.31 -6.77
CA TYR A 98 20.90 -1.16 -6.89
C TYR A 98 20.42 0.13 -6.23
N TYR A 99 19.46 0.78 -6.88
CA TYR A 99 18.67 1.86 -6.30
C TYR A 99 17.33 1.32 -5.80
N SER A 100 17.15 1.32 -4.49
CA SER A 100 15.93 0.91 -3.80
C SER A 100 15.27 2.14 -3.17
N PRO A 101 14.40 2.87 -3.90
CA PRO A 101 13.68 4.00 -3.32
C PRO A 101 12.72 3.53 -2.22
N PRO A 102 12.41 4.37 -1.22
CA PRO A 102 11.41 4.05 -0.19
C PRO A 102 9.97 4.19 -0.73
N ASP A 103 9.70 3.59 -1.89
CA ASP A 103 8.45 3.74 -2.61
C ASP A 103 7.67 2.41 -2.61
N ILE A 104 6.36 2.53 -2.51
CA ILE A 104 5.42 1.42 -2.71
C ILE A 104 4.57 1.76 -3.92
N ILE A 105 4.62 0.90 -4.93
CA ILE A 105 3.78 1.03 -6.11
C ILE A 105 2.60 0.10 -5.97
N ARG A 106 1.40 0.69 -6.03
CA ARG A 106 0.11 0.01 -6.04
C ARG A 106 -0.56 0.26 -7.38
N PHE A 107 -0.41 -0.67 -8.32
CA PHE A 107 -0.89 -0.51 -9.68
C PHE A 107 -2.23 -1.23 -9.87
N LEU A 108 -3.27 -0.46 -10.22
CA LEU A 108 -4.60 -0.99 -10.46
C LEU A 108 -4.80 -1.26 -11.95
N ARG A 109 -5.13 -2.51 -12.28
CA ARG A 109 -5.42 -2.96 -13.65
C ARG A 109 -6.87 -3.43 -13.74
N LEU A 110 -7.65 -2.81 -14.64
CA LEU A 110 -8.97 -3.30 -14.99
C LEU A 110 -8.85 -4.66 -15.72
N LEU A 111 -9.62 -5.65 -15.31
CA LEU A 111 -9.68 -6.95 -15.98
C LEU A 111 -10.95 -7.11 -16.83
N LYS A 112 -12.10 -6.75 -16.27
CA LYS A 112 -13.41 -6.79 -16.95
C LYS A 112 -14.42 -5.86 -16.28
N GLY A 113 -15.48 -5.53 -17.00
CA GLY A 113 -16.63 -4.80 -16.47
C GLY A 113 -16.32 -3.37 -16.05
N LYS A 114 -17.06 -2.88 -15.05
CA LYS A 114 -16.99 -1.53 -14.46
C LYS A 114 -16.96 -1.63 -12.93
N PRO A 115 -15.89 -2.20 -12.35
CA PRO A 115 -15.80 -2.42 -10.91
C PRO A 115 -15.92 -1.12 -10.13
N LYS A 116 -16.57 -1.21 -8.97
CA LYS A 116 -16.70 -0.11 -8.01
C LYS A 116 -16.03 -0.49 -6.71
N PHE A 117 -15.16 0.40 -6.24
CA PHE A 117 -14.46 0.23 -4.99
C PHE A 117 -14.21 1.59 -4.36
N LYS A 118 -13.95 1.60 -3.05
CA LYS A 118 -13.53 2.77 -2.30
C LYS A 118 -12.07 2.62 -1.90
N VAL A 119 -11.29 3.65 -2.13
CA VAL A 119 -9.92 3.74 -1.64
C VAL A 119 -9.92 4.46 -0.29
N ILE A 120 -9.35 3.83 0.73
CA ILE A 120 -9.15 4.42 2.04
C ILE A 120 -7.65 4.65 2.20
N TYR A 121 -7.24 5.91 2.28
CA TYR A 121 -5.86 6.30 2.57
C TYR A 121 -5.83 6.98 3.94
N ASN A 122 -5.27 6.28 4.93
CA ASN A 122 -5.26 6.72 6.32
C ASN A 122 -3.86 6.51 6.94
N PRO A 123 -2.84 7.27 6.49
CA PRO A 123 -1.49 7.17 7.05
C PRO A 123 -1.44 7.73 8.46
N ARG A 124 -0.57 7.14 9.28
CA ARG A 124 -0.34 7.49 10.68
C ARG A 124 1.15 7.53 10.93
N LEU A 125 1.73 8.70 10.71
CA LEU A 125 3.18 8.92 10.79
C LEU A 125 3.68 8.77 12.24
N ASP A 126 4.96 8.41 12.38
CA ASP A 126 5.63 8.19 13.66
C ASP A 126 4.81 7.33 14.66
N PHE A 127 4.26 6.21 14.20
CA PHE A 127 3.39 5.32 15.00
C PHE A 127 2.14 6.01 15.58
N ALA A 128 1.58 6.98 14.87
CA ALA A 128 0.45 7.78 15.33
C ALA A 128 0.71 8.54 16.65
N ARG A 129 1.98 8.84 16.99
CA ARG A 129 2.29 9.65 18.18
C ARG A 129 1.60 11.00 18.16
N GLU A 130 1.66 11.65 17.00
CA GLU A 130 1.08 12.96 16.75
C GLU A 130 0.00 12.86 15.67
N GLU A 131 -0.86 13.87 15.59
CA GLU A 131 -1.87 13.92 14.54
C GLU A 131 -1.23 14.03 13.15
N THR A 132 -1.66 13.16 12.23
CA THR A 132 -1.27 13.23 10.83
C THR A 132 -2.29 14.03 10.04
N HIS A 133 -1.86 15.15 9.47
CA HIS A 133 -2.69 15.97 8.59
C HIS A 133 -2.51 15.54 7.13
N ASN A 134 -3.60 15.53 6.37
CA ASN A 134 -3.60 15.22 4.94
C ASN A 134 -4.02 16.45 4.15
N GLU A 135 -3.21 16.85 3.17
CA GLU A 135 -3.50 17.94 2.27
C GLU A 135 -3.50 17.46 0.82
N ASN A 136 -4.64 17.60 0.14
CA ASN A 136 -4.75 17.26 -1.27
C ASN A 136 -4.23 18.41 -2.14
N LYS A 137 -3.19 18.14 -2.91
CA LYS A 137 -2.53 19.10 -3.82
C LYS A 137 -2.94 18.91 -5.29
N GLY A 138 -3.95 18.10 -5.55
CA GLY A 138 -4.49 17.83 -6.88
C GLY A 138 -3.91 16.57 -7.52
N ASN A 139 -2.59 16.54 -7.74
CA ASN A 139 -1.88 15.38 -8.32
C ASN A 139 -1.26 14.44 -7.26
N TYR A 140 -1.29 14.85 -5.99
CA TYR A 140 -0.84 14.05 -4.87
C TYR A 140 -1.52 14.50 -3.56
N ILE A 141 -1.48 13.63 -2.55
CA ILE A 141 -1.81 13.98 -1.17
C ILE A 141 -0.50 14.05 -0.38
N LYS A 142 -0.28 15.16 0.33
CA LYS A 142 0.81 15.29 1.30
C LYS A 142 0.27 14.99 2.68
N SER A 143 0.85 14.01 3.35
CA SER A 143 0.60 13.67 4.74
C SER A 143 1.76 14.16 5.58
N TYR A 144 1.50 14.85 6.71
CA TYR A 144 2.57 15.39 7.55
C TYR A 144 2.13 15.59 8.99
N THR A 145 3.11 15.64 9.89
CA THR A 145 2.93 16.06 11.29
C THR A 145 3.30 17.54 11.43
N VAL A 146 2.62 18.24 12.35
CA VAL A 146 2.95 19.64 12.71
C VAL A 146 3.52 19.74 14.12
N GLU A 147 3.06 18.86 15.01
CA GLU A 147 3.57 18.74 16.37
C GLU A 147 4.68 17.66 16.42
N GLY A 148 5.55 17.79 17.41
CA GLY A 148 6.65 16.86 17.62
C GLY A 148 7.68 16.84 16.47
N LYS A 149 8.15 15.65 16.12
CA LYS A 149 9.09 15.46 15.00
C LYS A 149 8.34 15.64 13.69
N TYR A 150 8.83 16.54 12.85
CA TYR A 150 8.32 16.68 11.49
C TYR A 150 8.60 15.41 10.69
N ASP A 151 7.53 14.83 10.15
CA ASP A 151 7.58 13.73 9.20
C ASP A 151 6.61 14.00 8.05
N SER A 152 6.87 13.39 6.88
CA SER A 152 5.99 13.57 5.73
C SER A 152 5.99 12.38 4.79
N LEU A 153 4.82 12.08 4.24
CA LEU A 153 4.57 11.05 3.24
C LEU A 153 3.80 11.64 2.05
N PHE A 154 4.12 11.18 0.84
CA PHE A 154 3.46 11.65 -0.38
C PHE A 154 2.76 10.48 -1.07
N PHE A 155 1.45 10.60 -1.24
CA PHE A 155 0.67 9.68 -2.06
C PHE A 155 0.46 10.30 -3.44
N LEU A 156 1.22 9.82 -4.41
CA LEU A 156 1.09 10.18 -5.82
C LEU A 156 0.04 9.28 -6.48
N PHE A 157 -0.89 9.86 -7.22
CA PHE A 157 -1.89 9.10 -7.97
C PHE A 157 -2.07 9.67 -9.36
N GLN A 158 -2.22 8.79 -10.35
CA GLN A 158 -2.50 9.16 -11.72
C GLN A 158 -3.65 8.29 -12.23
N SER A 159 -4.80 8.91 -12.51
CA SER A 159 -5.87 8.22 -13.22
C SER A 159 -5.59 8.30 -14.72
N ARG A 160 -5.55 7.15 -15.39
CA ARG A 160 -5.64 7.06 -16.87
C ARG A 160 -7.01 6.55 -17.34
N PHE A 161 -7.99 6.47 -16.45
CA PHE A 161 -9.36 6.09 -16.81
C PHE A 161 -10.10 7.34 -17.31
N GLY A 162 -10.20 7.45 -18.64
CA GLY A 162 -11.00 8.43 -19.36
C GLY A 162 -11.88 7.72 -20.38
#